data_AF-A0A954VDY3-F1
#
_entry.id   AF-A0A954VDY3-F1
#
_cell.length_a   1.000
_cell.length_b   1.000
_cell.length_c   1.000
_cell.angle_alpha   90.00
_cell.angle_beta   90.00
_cell.angle_gamma   90.00
#
_symmetry.space_group_name_H-M   'P 1'
#
loop_
_entity.id
_entity.type
_entity.pdbx_description
1 polymer ?
#
loop_
_entity_poly.entity_id
_entity_poly.type
_entity_poly.pdbx_seq_one_letter_code
_entity_poly.pdbx_strand_id
1 'polypeptide(L)' 'MKIAAVCCTYKRPKQLAQAIESFLRQDYPAELRELVVLDDAGQYAPQRGKGWHIVSVSQRFRTLGEKRNASVASAAANTE' A
#
# COMPACT_ATOMS: atom_id res chain seq x y z
N MET A 1 9.69 -13.66 10.18
CA MET A 1 8.26 -13.48 9.80
C MET A 1 8.22 -12.35 8.78
N LYS A 2 7.53 -12.51 7.65
CA LYS A 2 7.36 -11.43 6.67
C LYS A 2 6.17 -10.54 7.08
N ILE A 3 6.28 -9.22 6.91
CA ILE A 3 5.25 -8.24 7.28
C ILE A 3 4.76 -7.51 6.03
N ALA A 4 3.45 -7.49 5.81
CA ALA A 4 2.81 -6.64 4.82
C ALA A 4 2.10 -5.46 5.51
N ALA A 5 2.59 -4.24 5.27
CA ALA A 5 1.90 -3.02 5.65
C ALA A 5 0.88 -2.66 4.57
N VAL A 6 -0.33 -2.28 4.97
CA VAL A 6 -1.38 -1.82 4.04
C VAL A 6 -1.72 -0.37 4.29
N CYS A 7 -1.70 0.45 3.23
CA CYS A 7 -2.00 1.88 3.27
C CYS A 7 -3.18 2.20 2.35
N CYS A 8 -4.35 2.42 2.95
CA CYS A 8 -5.53 2.90 2.25
C CYS A 8 -5.47 4.43 2.13
N THR A 9 -5.51 4.99 0.91
CA THR A 9 -5.45 6.45 0.69
C THR A 9 -6.54 6.98 -0.24
N TYR A 10 -6.99 8.21 -0.04
CA TYR A 10 -7.97 8.91 -0.88
C TYR A 10 -7.68 10.41 -0.83
N LYS A 11 -7.21 11.02 -1.93
CA LYS A 11 -6.95 12.46 -2.01
C LYS A 11 -5.96 13.00 -0.96
N ARG A 12 -4.96 12.20 -0.59
CA ARG A 12 -3.94 12.55 0.43
C ARG A 12 -2.50 12.42 -0.10
N PRO A 13 -2.11 13.18 -1.14
CA PRO A 13 -0.81 13.00 -1.80
C PRO A 13 0.39 13.29 -0.90
N LYS A 14 0.32 14.35 -0.08
CA LYS A 14 1.41 14.72 0.82
C LYS A 14 1.62 13.66 1.92
N GLN A 15 0.54 13.18 2.52
CA GLN A 15 0.62 12.15 3.55
C GLN A 15 1.04 10.79 2.99
N LEU A 16 0.63 10.46 1.76
CA LEU A 16 1.09 9.24 1.10
C LEU A 16 2.61 9.26 0.88
N ALA A 17 3.15 10.37 0.38
CA ALA A 17 4.59 10.53 0.19
C ALA A 17 5.35 10.37 1.53
N GLN A 18 4.84 10.96 2.62
CA GLN A 18 5.41 10.79 3.95
C GLN A 18 5.32 9.34 4.46
N ALA A 19 4.21 8.64 4.21
CA ALA A 19 4.04 7.25 4.61
C ALA A 19 5.04 6.32 3.89
N ILE A 20 5.26 6.55 2.59
CA ILE A 20 6.26 5.81 1.80
C ILE A 20 7.67 6.11 2.31
N GLU A 21 8.00 7.37 2.56
CA GLU A 21 9.31 7.74 3.11
C GLU A 21 9.56 7.11 4.49
N SER A 22 8.55 7.13 5.38
CA SER A 22 8.62 6.47 6.68
C SER A 22 8.83 4.96 6.55
N PHE A 23 8.15 4.30 5.61
CA PHE A 23 8.39 2.89 5.31
C PHE A 23 9.83 2.68 4.84
N LEU A 24 10.33 3.47 3.89
CA LEU A 24 11.70 3.30 3.38
C LEU A 24 12.78 3.44 4.47
N ARG A 25 12.56 4.30 5.47
CA ARG A 25 13.47 4.52 6.60
C ARG A 25 13.44 3.47 7.70
N GLN A 26 12.53 2.48 7.64
CA GLN A 26 12.48 1.44 8.66
C GLN A 26 13.78 0.61 8.69
N ASP A 27 14.24 0.32 9.90
CA ASP A 27 15.37 -0.56 10.22
C ASP A 27 15.01 -2.06 10.16
N TYR A 28 13.74 -2.39 9.93
CA TYR A 28 13.30 -3.76 9.68
C TYR A 28 13.82 -4.29 8.34
N PRO A 29 14.28 -5.57 8.27
CA PRO A 29 14.88 -6.14 7.06
C PRO A 29 14.00 -5.95 5.82
N ALA A 30 14.59 -5.39 4.76
CA ALA A 30 13.86 -4.95 3.57
C ALA A 30 13.20 -6.11 2.80
N GLU A 31 13.84 -7.27 2.82
CA GLU A 31 13.36 -8.53 2.23
C GLU A 31 12.20 -9.16 3.01
N LEU A 32 12.03 -8.77 4.29
CA LEU A 32 10.96 -9.26 5.15
C LEU A 32 9.78 -8.28 5.27
N ARG A 33 9.77 -7.18 4.51
CA ARG A 33 8.67 -6.20 4.54
C ARG A 33 8.18 -5.78 3.17
N GLU A 34 6.89 -5.56 3.08
CA GLU A 34 6.27 -4.89 1.93
C GLU A 34 5.26 -3.84 2.36
N LEU A 35 5.03 -2.85 1.49
CA LEU A 35 3.98 -1.84 1.63
C LEU A 35 3.07 -1.86 0.40
N VAL A 36 1.81 -2.20 0.61
CA VAL A 36 0.74 -2.12 -0.39
C VAL A 36 -0.03 -0.84 -0.16
N VAL A 37 -0.04 0.05 -1.14
CA VAL A 37 -0.86 1.25 -1.12
C VAL A 37 -2.07 1.04 -2.02
N LEU A 38 -3.28 1.21 -1.48
CA LEU A 38 -4.51 1.24 -2.24
C LEU A 38 -5.06 2.67 -2.31
N ASP A 39 -4.96 3.27 -3.49
CA ASP A 39 -5.57 4.54 -3.85
C ASP A 39 -6.92 4.30 -4.54
N ASP A 40 -8.03 4.70 -3.92
CA ASP A 40 -9.37 4.57 -4.50
C ASP A 40 -9.92 5.90 -5.04
N ALA A 41 -9.03 6.87 -5.26
CA ALA A 41 -9.33 8.15 -5.91
C ALA A 41 -8.86 8.21 -7.38
N GLY A 42 -8.18 7.18 -7.89
CA GLY A 42 -7.66 7.15 -9.26
C GLY A 42 -6.58 8.21 -9.53
N GLN A 43 -5.86 8.67 -8.51
CA GLN A 43 -4.93 9.80 -8.61
C GLN A 43 -3.55 9.41 -9.15
N TYR A 44 -3.21 8.13 -9.10
CA TYR A 44 -1.88 7.65 -9.47
C TYR A 44 -1.98 6.61 -10.58
N ALA A 45 -1.00 6.62 -11.48
CA ALA A 45 -0.72 5.43 -12.28
C ALA A 45 -0.17 4.32 -11.38
N PRO A 46 -0.34 3.04 -11.75
CA PRO A 46 0.34 1.93 -11.08
C PRO A 46 1.85 2.17 -11.07
N GLN A 47 2.45 2.12 -9.89
CA GLN A 47 3.89 2.34 -9.71
C GLN A 47 4.42 1.54 -8.53
N ARG A 48 5.72 1.27 -8.53
CA ARG A 48 6.39 0.44 -7.53
C ARG A 48 7.78 0.98 -7.22
N GLY A 49 8.28 0.68 -6.03
CA GLY A 49 9.63 0.98 -5.58
C GLY A 49 10.20 -0.14 -4.70
N LYS A 50 11.20 0.19 -3.89
CA LYS A 50 11.87 -0.77 -3.00
C LYS A 50 10.89 -1.27 -1.93
N GLY A 51 10.33 -2.47 -2.14
CA GLY A 51 9.41 -3.11 -1.20
C GLY A 51 8.02 -2.46 -1.11
N TRP A 52 7.65 -1.53 -2.01
CA TRP A 52 6.32 -0.91 -1.99
C TRP A 52 5.71 -0.81 -3.39
N HIS A 53 4.38 -0.79 -3.46
CA HIS A 53 3.65 -0.57 -4.71
C HIS A 53 2.31 0.12 -4.48
N ILE A 54 1.82 0.83 -5.50
CA ILE A 54 0.53 1.50 -5.52
C ILE A 54 -0.41 0.76 -6.48
N VAL A 55 -1.52 0.30 -5.94
CA VAL A 55 -2.72 -0.12 -6.68
C VAL A 55 -3.68 1.06 -6.67
N SER A 56 -3.97 1.63 -7.85
CA SER A 56 -4.92 2.73 -7.98
C SER A 56 -6.17 2.26 -8.72
N VAL A 57 -7.33 2.55 -8.15
CA VAL A 57 -8.64 2.29 -8.73
C VAL A 57 -9.45 3.59 -8.76
N SER A 58 -10.22 3.80 -9.83
CA SER A 58 -11.07 4.99 -9.99
C SER A 58 -12.45 4.83 -9.36
N GLN A 59 -12.62 3.85 -8.47
CA GLN A 59 -13.87 3.55 -7.78
C GLN A 59 -13.64 3.59 -6.27
N ARG A 60 -14.36 4.49 -5.59
CA ARG A 60 -14.31 4.60 -4.13
C ARG A 60 -15.04 3.42 -3.49
N PHE A 61 -14.41 2.79 -2.49
CA PHE A 61 -15.05 1.75 -1.70
C PHE A 61 -16.13 2.34 -0.78
N ARG A 62 -17.19 1.56 -0.48
CA ARG A 62 -18.31 2.04 0.33
C ARG A 62 -17.91 2.16 1.79
N THR A 63 -17.08 1.22 2.27
CA THR A 63 -16.59 1.20 3.64
C THR A 63 -15.08 1.06 3.71
N LEU A 64 -14.50 1.48 4.83
CA LEU A 64 -13.08 1.27 5.09
C LEU A 64 -12.73 -0.22 5.23
N GLY A 65 -13.68 -1.06 5.69
CA GLY A 65 -13.50 -2.51 5.79
C GLY A 65 -13.29 -3.16 4.42
N GLU A 66 -14.18 -2.86 3.46
CA GLU A 66 -14.04 -3.33 2.07
C GLU A 66 -12.68 -2.92 1.48
N LYS A 67 -12.29 -1.66 1.70
CA LYS A 67 -11.03 -1.13 1.21
C LYS A 67 -9.82 -1.86 1.81
N ARG A 68 -9.85 -2.15 3.12
CA ARG A 68 -8.79 -2.92 3.79
C ARG A 68 -8.71 -4.35 3.24
N ASN A 69 -9.85 -5.01 3.05
CA ASN A 69 -9.90 -6.35 2.47
C ASN A 69 -9.27 -6.37 1.06
N ALA A 70 -9.63 -5.40 0.22
CA ALA A 70 -9.03 -5.25 -1.12
C ALA A 70 -7.52 -4.96 -1.05
N SER A 71 -7.07 -4.16 -0.08
CA SER A 71 -5.64 -3.86 0.12
C SER A 71 -4.85 -5.12 0.49
N VAL A 72 -5.39 -5.93 1.42
CA VAL A 72 -4.74 -7.18 1.85
C VAL A 72 -4.73 -8.21 0.73
N ALA A 73 -5.81 -8.32 -0.05
CA ALA A 73 -5.85 -9.20 -1.22
C ALA A 73 -4.82 -8.84 -2.31
N SER A 74 -4.31 -7.61 -2.29
CA SER A 74 -3.26 -7.13 -3.21
C SER A 74 -1.84 -7.34 -2.68
N ALA A 75 -1.68 -7.79 -1.42
CA ALA A 75 -0.37 -8.11 -0.86
C ALA A 75 0.19 -9.40 -1.48
N ALA A 76 1.52 -9.49 -1.62
CA ALA A 76 2.12 -10.70 -2.14
C ALA A 76 1.85 -11.87 -1.17
N ALA A 77 1.23 -12.94 -1.68
CA ALA A 77 1.01 -14.15 -0.89
C ALA A 77 2.38 -14.72 -0.48
N ASN A 78 2.55 -15.04 0.81
CA ASN A 78 3.64 -15.89 1.25
C ASN A 78 3.39 -17.27 0.64
N THR A 79 4.17 -17.63 -0.38
CA THR A 79 4.28 -19.01 -0.83
C THR A 79 5.46 -19.59 -0.05
N GLU A 80 5.17 -20.46 0.91
CA GLU A 80 6.16 -21.31 1.57
C GLU A 80 6.70 -22.38 0.61
#